data_AF-A0A2E4D6L2-F1
#
_entry.id   AF-A0A2E4D6L2-F1
#
_cell.length_a   1.000
_cell.length_b   1.000
_cell.length_c   1.000
_cell.angle_alpha   90.00
_cell.angle_beta   90.00
_cell.angle_gamma   90.00
#
_symmetry.space_group_name_H-M   'P 1'
#
loop_
_entity.id
_entity.type
_entity.pdbx_description
1 polymer ?
#
loop_
_entity_poly.entity_id
_entity_poly.type
_entity_poly.pdbx_seq_one_letter_code
_entity_poly.pdbx_strand_id
1 'polypeptide(L)'
;MSHVGSGNSTIAGMSLGGGKKENFFFCLIEFYETENRWFLKSLYQVKEESNLTHDEVITTWVEGSDVKKMVVDFPLTRPPCETCHLVCPGTELCHNEEVTSVRSQMRALLGEDGKLVRENPKKYEQERLEDDKVQYSKSVLSKETKEHILSKSFKRKLKKGFIPYWNRPIDFWVWKHYYDQLLSLFNISFDSFGNVSVMLMHKFNYLLRHLPRDLKIMESDTYLCLIELYRAGIVNKRHLLDLKDISLSALARVQIAKQIEAKLNVFIYEKDLELISKNPKAFDSFILAIIGRCYILGQLREIDIDEKRESFIVPDFS
;
A
#
# COMPACT_ATOMS: atom_id res chain seq x y z
N MET A 1 21.55 6.04 29.24
CA MET A 1 21.15 4.94 30.15
C MET A 1 19.83 5.32 30.78
N SER A 2 18.74 4.82 30.21
CA SER A 2 17.37 4.98 30.70
C SER A 2 16.61 3.77 30.18
N HIS A 3 16.05 3.00 31.12
CA HIS A 3 15.43 1.69 30.98
C HIS A 3 14.63 1.48 29.68
N VAL A 4 15.15 0.65 28.78
CA VAL A 4 14.39 0.02 27.69
C VAL A 4 13.74 -1.22 28.29
N GLY A 5 12.42 -1.22 28.43
CA GLY A 5 11.68 -2.43 28.77
C GLY A 5 11.96 -3.49 27.71
N SER A 6 12.45 -4.66 28.14
CA SER A 6 12.54 -5.87 27.32
C SER A 6 11.12 -6.26 26.89
N GLY A 7 10.73 -5.84 25.70
CA GLY A 7 9.38 -6.00 25.20
C GLY A 7 9.45 -6.41 23.75
N ASN A 8 9.13 -7.68 23.49
CA ASN A 8 9.02 -8.17 22.13
C ASN A 8 8.07 -7.26 21.34
N SER A 9 8.55 -6.78 20.19
CA SER A 9 7.77 -5.89 19.34
C SER A 9 6.83 -6.70 18.46
N THR A 10 5.53 -6.51 18.61
CA THR A 10 4.49 -7.18 17.82
C THR A 10 3.86 -6.22 16.82
N ILE A 11 3.50 -6.73 15.64
CA ILE A 11 2.69 -5.99 14.67
C ILE A 11 1.85 -6.93 13.82
N ALA A 12 0.61 -6.52 13.57
CA ALA A 12 -0.34 -7.26 12.75
C ALA A 12 -0.50 -6.64 11.35
N GLY A 13 -0.78 -7.50 10.37
CA GLY A 13 -1.31 -7.13 9.06
C GLY A 13 -2.70 -7.74 8.86
N MET A 14 -3.64 -6.94 8.39
CA MET A 14 -5.02 -7.38 8.11
C MET A 14 -5.49 -6.87 6.74
N SER A 15 -5.78 -7.80 5.83
CA SER A 15 -6.51 -7.55 4.60
C SER A 15 -7.95 -8.05 4.74
N LEU A 16 -8.94 -7.21 4.40
CA LEU A 16 -10.34 -7.67 4.29
C LEU A 16 -10.78 -7.85 2.84
N GLY A 17 -11.75 -8.73 2.68
CA GLY A 17 -12.55 -8.88 1.47
C GLY A 17 -13.86 -8.08 1.54
N GLY A 18 -14.43 -7.72 0.38
CA GLY A 18 -15.69 -6.99 0.25
C GLY A 18 -16.95 -7.87 0.26
N GLY A 19 -16.81 -9.19 0.15
CA GLY A 19 -17.94 -10.13 0.16
C GLY A 19 -18.42 -10.46 1.58
N LYS A 20 -19.74 -10.64 1.76
CA LYS A 20 -20.32 -11.05 3.06
C LYS A 20 -19.72 -12.34 3.59
N LYS A 21 -19.38 -13.27 2.69
CA LYS A 21 -18.80 -14.60 2.95
C LYS A 21 -17.28 -14.67 2.76
N GLU A 22 -16.59 -13.55 2.59
CA GLU A 22 -15.15 -13.58 2.34
C GLU A 22 -14.37 -13.81 3.64
N ASN A 23 -13.47 -14.78 3.59
CA ASN A 23 -12.51 -15.03 4.66
C ASN A 23 -11.51 -13.87 4.71
N PHE A 24 -11.20 -13.42 5.91
CA PHE A 24 -10.07 -12.52 6.14
C PHE A 24 -9.04 -13.18 7.03
N PHE A 25 -7.81 -12.68 6.94
CA PHE A 25 -6.66 -13.24 7.60
C PHE A 25 -6.00 -12.18 8.47
N PHE A 26 -5.61 -12.59 9.67
CA PHE A 26 -4.69 -11.83 10.51
C PHE A 26 -3.33 -12.46 10.46
N CYS A 27 -2.33 -11.68 10.03
CA CYS A 27 -0.94 -12.08 10.13
C CYS A 27 -0.30 -11.31 11.27
N LEU A 28 0.21 -12.01 12.29
CA LEU A 28 0.95 -11.43 13.40
C LEU A 28 2.41 -11.82 13.27
N ILE A 29 3.29 -10.83 13.27
CA ILE A 29 4.72 -11.03 13.40
C ILE A 29 5.24 -10.45 14.71
N GLU A 30 6.23 -11.12 15.30
CA GLU A 30 6.85 -10.73 16.56
C GLU A 30 8.37 -10.73 16.41
N PHE A 31 9.01 -9.70 16.95
CA PHE A 31 10.46 -9.63 17.04
C PHE A 31 10.95 -10.27 18.34
N TYR A 32 11.85 -11.24 18.21
CA TYR A 32 12.50 -11.89 19.34
C TYR A 32 13.91 -11.34 19.49
N GLU A 33 14.14 -10.56 20.56
CA GLU A 33 15.42 -9.90 20.82
C GLU A 33 16.58 -10.90 20.96
N THR A 34 16.31 -12.06 21.57
CA THR A 34 17.30 -13.12 21.78
C THR A 34 17.88 -13.69 20.50
N GLU A 35 17.06 -13.79 19.46
CA GLU A 35 17.44 -14.35 18.16
C GLU A 35 17.69 -13.26 17.10
N ASN A 36 17.47 -11.98 17.47
CA ASN A 36 17.51 -10.83 16.57
C ASN A 36 16.72 -11.08 15.28
N ARG A 37 15.57 -11.74 15.39
CA ARG A 37 14.81 -12.28 14.26
C ARG A 37 13.31 -12.05 14.44
N TRP A 38 12.64 -11.79 13.32
CA TRP A 38 11.18 -11.72 13.28
C TRP A 38 10.60 -13.09 13.03
N PHE A 39 9.48 -13.40 13.66
CA PHE A 39 8.76 -14.66 13.48
C PHE A 39 7.34 -14.38 13.07
N LEU A 40 6.86 -15.11 12.05
CA LEU A 40 5.43 -15.23 11.82
C LEU A 40 4.85 -16.07 12.95
N LYS A 41 4.24 -15.40 13.93
CA LYS A 41 3.71 -16.02 15.14
C LYS A 41 2.35 -16.67 14.92
N SER A 42 1.49 -16.01 14.15
CA SER A 42 0.17 -16.55 13.82
C SER A 42 -0.33 -16.03 12.48
N LEU A 43 -0.89 -16.94 11.69
CA LEU A 43 -1.69 -16.63 10.51
C LEU A 43 -3.11 -17.16 10.74
N TYR A 44 -3.95 -16.33 11.35
CA TYR A 44 -5.30 -16.73 11.75
C TYR A 44 -6.30 -16.46 10.63
N GLN A 45 -6.99 -17.50 10.20
CA GLN A 45 -8.13 -17.39 9.29
C GLN A 45 -9.41 -17.22 10.10
N VAL A 46 -10.14 -16.12 9.86
CA VAL A 46 -11.49 -15.96 10.40
C VAL A 46 -12.49 -16.59 9.43
N LYS A 47 -13.22 -17.60 9.90
CA LYS A 47 -14.30 -18.28 9.18
C LYS A 47 -15.65 -17.97 9.83
N GLU A 48 -16.72 -17.94 9.04
CA GLU A 48 -18.11 -17.73 9.50
C GLU A 48 -18.63 -18.80 10.49
N GLU A 49 -17.98 -19.95 10.60
CA GLU A 49 -18.47 -21.10 11.37
C GLU A 49 -18.36 -20.94 12.89
N SER A 50 -17.75 -19.86 13.39
CA SER A 50 -17.79 -19.51 14.81
C SER A 50 -19.18 -18.97 15.18
N ASN A 51 -19.72 -19.36 16.33
CA ASN A 51 -20.96 -18.79 16.91
C ASN A 51 -20.88 -17.27 17.21
N LEU A 52 -19.76 -16.63 16.86
CA LEU A 52 -19.48 -15.20 16.99
C LEU A 52 -19.71 -14.53 15.64
N THR A 53 -20.25 -13.31 15.66
CA THR A 53 -20.29 -12.46 14.47
C THR A 53 -18.86 -12.10 14.04
N HIS A 54 -18.60 -11.90 12.74
CA HIS A 54 -17.26 -11.54 12.23
C HIS A 54 -16.61 -10.38 12.98
N ASP A 55 -17.42 -9.42 13.42
CA ASP A 55 -16.98 -8.22 14.11
C ASP A 55 -16.53 -8.54 15.56
N GLU A 56 -17.19 -9.49 16.23
CA GLU A 56 -16.78 -10.02 17.54
C GLU A 56 -15.50 -10.84 17.43
N VAL A 57 -15.28 -11.57 16.33
CA VAL A 57 -14.03 -12.33 16.12
C VAL A 57 -12.83 -11.39 16.00
N ILE A 58 -12.98 -10.29 15.28
CA ILE A 58 -11.91 -9.27 15.15
C ILE A 58 -11.58 -8.70 16.53
N THR A 59 -12.59 -8.28 17.28
CA THR A 59 -12.41 -7.70 18.61
C THR A 59 -11.77 -8.70 19.57
N THR A 60 -12.26 -9.94 19.60
CA THR A 60 -11.73 -11.03 20.43
C THR A 60 -10.29 -11.37 20.06
N TRP A 61 -9.95 -11.38 18.77
CA TRP A 61 -8.59 -11.65 18.32
C TRP A 61 -7.64 -10.53 18.73
N VAL A 62 -8.05 -9.26 18.56
CA VAL A 62 -7.24 -8.10 18.97
C VAL A 62 -7.12 -8.00 20.49
N GLU A 63 -8.13 -8.38 21.27
CA GLU A 63 -8.03 -8.41 22.73
C GLU A 63 -7.21 -9.60 23.24
N GLY A 64 -7.30 -10.74 22.55
CA GLY A 64 -6.56 -11.97 22.88
C GLY A 64 -5.11 -11.98 22.39
N SER A 65 -4.77 -11.12 21.44
CA SER A 65 -3.41 -10.90 20.98
C SER A 65 -2.91 -9.57 21.57
N ASP A 66 -1.74 -9.53 22.20
CA ASP A 66 -1.18 -8.27 22.76
C ASP A 66 -0.66 -7.35 21.64
N VAL A 67 -1.51 -7.07 20.65
CA VAL A 67 -1.20 -6.33 19.43
C VAL A 67 -1.60 -4.88 19.64
N LYS A 68 -0.60 -4.01 19.63
CA LYS A 68 -0.80 -2.56 19.76
C LYS A 68 -0.67 -1.80 18.44
N LYS A 69 -0.26 -2.49 17.37
CA LYS A 69 -0.03 -1.89 16.05
C LYS A 69 -0.56 -2.81 14.96
N MET A 70 -1.29 -2.26 14.00
CA MET A 70 -1.86 -3.01 12.88
C MET A 70 -1.77 -2.21 11.59
N VAL A 71 -1.40 -2.88 10.49
CA VAL A 71 -1.39 -2.32 9.13
C VAL A 71 -2.51 -2.93 8.32
N VAL A 72 -3.18 -2.09 7.52
CA VAL A 72 -4.37 -2.46 6.78
C VAL A 72 -4.38 -1.94 5.35
N ASP A 73 -5.15 -2.59 4.46
CA ASP A 73 -5.27 -2.26 3.02
C ASP A 73 -6.52 -1.45 2.65
N PHE A 74 -7.11 -0.73 3.61
CA PHE A 74 -8.32 0.07 3.40
C PHE A 74 -8.10 1.52 3.83
N PRO A 75 -8.79 2.47 3.17
CA PRO A 75 -8.53 3.87 3.40
C PRO A 75 -9.00 4.31 4.80
N LEU A 76 -8.06 4.84 5.59
CA LEU A 76 -8.32 5.43 6.91
C LEU A 76 -8.53 6.94 6.80
N THR A 77 -7.93 7.56 5.79
CA THR A 77 -8.11 8.98 5.47
C THR A 77 -9.31 9.18 4.54
N ARG A 78 -10.00 10.29 4.69
CA ARG A 78 -11.18 10.65 3.89
C ARG A 78 -10.82 11.71 2.83
N PRO A 79 -11.55 11.79 1.70
CA PRO A 79 -11.41 12.89 0.77
C PRO A 79 -11.70 14.24 1.42
N PRO A 80 -11.11 15.33 0.91
CA PRO A 80 -11.31 16.67 1.43
C PRO A 80 -12.79 17.04 1.55
N CYS A 81 -13.61 16.70 0.54
CA CYS A 81 -15.04 17.06 0.54
C CYS A 81 -15.87 16.39 1.65
N GLU A 82 -15.45 15.25 2.20
CA GLU A 82 -16.20 14.59 3.30
C GLU A 82 -16.08 15.34 4.63
N THR A 83 -15.02 16.12 4.80
CA THR A 83 -14.76 16.91 6.02
C THR A 83 -14.84 18.42 5.76
N CYS A 84 -15.21 18.81 4.54
CA CYS A 84 -15.26 20.21 4.12
C CYS A 84 -16.48 20.92 4.71
N HIS A 85 -16.27 22.10 5.27
CA HIS A 85 -17.33 22.98 5.81
C HIS A 85 -17.67 24.16 4.90
N LEU A 86 -17.07 24.24 3.71
CA LEU A 86 -17.34 25.31 2.74
C LEU A 86 -18.71 25.14 2.09
N VAL A 87 -19.35 26.26 1.73
CA VAL A 87 -20.47 26.24 0.77
C VAL A 87 -19.90 25.81 -0.58
N CYS A 88 -20.21 24.59 -1.00
CA CYS A 88 -19.55 23.95 -2.14
C CYS A 88 -19.83 24.72 -3.45
N PRO A 89 -18.79 25.29 -4.10
CA PRO A 89 -18.93 25.97 -5.39
C PRO A 89 -18.88 25.01 -6.59
N GLY A 90 -18.89 23.69 -6.34
CA GLY A 90 -18.60 22.65 -7.33
C GLY A 90 -17.11 22.27 -7.39
N THR A 91 -16.80 21.21 -8.15
CA THR A 91 -15.43 20.66 -8.23
C THR A 91 -14.44 21.62 -8.86
N GLU A 92 -14.77 22.21 -10.00
CA GLU A 92 -13.82 23.05 -10.77
C GLU A 92 -13.40 24.30 -10.01
N LEU A 93 -14.32 24.89 -9.26
CA LEU A 93 -14.12 26.13 -8.49
C LEU A 93 -13.84 25.87 -7.00
N CYS A 94 -13.44 24.65 -6.63
CA CYS A 94 -13.16 24.32 -5.24
C CYS A 94 -11.97 25.14 -4.70
N HIS A 95 -12.19 25.85 -3.58
CA HIS A 95 -11.18 26.68 -2.90
C HIS A 95 -10.54 26.00 -1.67
N ASN A 96 -10.81 24.71 -1.45
CA ASN A 96 -10.19 23.99 -0.35
C ASN A 96 -8.66 23.94 -0.54
N GLU A 97 -7.89 24.14 0.53
CA GLU A 97 -6.43 24.29 0.48
C GLU A 97 -5.74 23.01 -0.03
N GLU A 98 -6.12 21.83 0.48
CA GLU A 98 -5.60 20.53 0.05
C GLU A 98 -5.83 20.32 -1.45
N VAL A 99 -7.06 20.60 -1.92
CA VAL A 99 -7.45 20.48 -3.33
C VAL A 99 -6.67 21.45 -4.21
N THR A 100 -6.51 22.69 -3.76
CA THR A 100 -5.79 23.72 -4.50
C THR A 100 -4.31 23.40 -4.60
N SER A 101 -3.69 22.93 -3.51
CA SER A 101 -2.30 22.50 -3.45
C SER A 101 -2.04 21.37 -4.44
N VAL A 102 -2.84 20.30 -4.39
CA VAL A 102 -2.71 19.15 -5.31
C VAL A 102 -2.87 19.59 -6.77
N ARG A 103 -3.88 20.41 -7.09
CA ARG A 103 -4.08 20.91 -8.45
C ARG A 103 -2.92 21.78 -8.93
N SER A 104 -2.33 22.59 -8.05
CA SER A 104 -1.14 23.38 -8.37
C SER A 104 0.03 22.48 -8.75
N GLN A 105 0.29 21.43 -7.94
CA GLN A 105 1.33 20.44 -8.22
C GLN A 105 1.09 19.70 -9.54
N MET A 106 -0.15 19.29 -9.83
CA MET A 106 -0.50 18.66 -11.12
C MET A 106 -0.24 19.59 -12.31
N ARG A 107 -0.56 20.88 -12.19
CA ARG A 107 -0.29 21.87 -13.24
C ARG A 107 1.20 22.12 -13.41
N ALA A 108 1.97 22.13 -12.33
CA ALA A 108 3.42 22.26 -12.37
C ALA A 108 4.05 21.13 -13.17
N LEU A 109 3.68 19.87 -12.87
CA LEU A 109 4.14 18.68 -13.61
C LEU A 109 3.82 18.76 -15.10
N LEU A 110 2.57 19.10 -15.47
CA LEU A 110 2.18 19.27 -16.88
C LEU A 110 2.89 20.45 -17.55
N GLY A 111 3.16 21.52 -16.80
CA GLY A 111 3.85 22.71 -17.27
C GLY A 111 5.32 22.44 -17.55
N GLU A 112 6.01 21.71 -16.68
CA GLU A 112 7.40 21.27 -16.85
C GLU A 112 7.55 20.36 -18.07
N ASP A 113 6.71 19.34 -18.20
CA ASP A 113 6.70 18.46 -19.38
C ASP A 113 6.41 19.26 -20.67
N GLY A 114 5.46 20.21 -20.62
CA GLY A 114 5.19 21.10 -21.75
C GLY A 114 6.32 22.09 -22.09
N LYS A 115 7.21 22.42 -21.13
CA LYS A 115 8.44 23.18 -21.40
C LYS A 115 9.46 22.31 -22.12
N LEU A 116 9.70 21.08 -21.64
CA LEU A 116 10.65 20.14 -22.26
C LEU A 116 10.32 19.89 -23.75
N VAL A 117 9.03 19.72 -24.08
CA VAL A 117 8.57 19.55 -25.46
C VAL A 117 8.85 20.77 -26.33
N ARG A 118 8.69 21.99 -25.79
CA ARG A 118 8.88 23.25 -26.53
C ARG A 118 10.35 23.61 -26.71
N GLU A 119 11.17 23.38 -25.69
CA GLU A 119 12.59 23.73 -25.69
C GLU A 119 13.41 22.80 -26.59
N ASN A 120 13.15 21.49 -26.56
CA ASN A 120 13.88 20.54 -27.38
C ASN A 120 13.02 19.33 -27.81
N PRO A 121 12.17 19.47 -28.85
CA PRO A 121 11.23 18.43 -29.26
C PRO A 121 11.91 17.15 -29.75
N LYS A 122 13.10 17.26 -30.35
CA LYS A 122 13.86 16.11 -30.83
C LYS A 122 14.42 15.29 -29.68
N LYS A 123 15.06 15.96 -28.71
CA LYS A 123 15.59 15.31 -27.51
C LYS A 123 14.48 14.67 -26.69
N TYR A 124 13.35 15.37 -26.57
CA TYR A 124 12.17 14.85 -25.90
C TYR A 124 11.66 13.54 -26.52
N GLU A 125 11.52 13.47 -27.84
CA GLU A 125 11.07 12.24 -28.50
C GLU A 125 12.13 11.13 -28.43
N GLN A 126 13.42 11.48 -28.44
CA GLN A 126 14.50 10.50 -28.22
C GLN A 126 14.45 9.89 -26.82
N GLU A 127 14.38 10.71 -25.78
CA GLU A 127 14.28 10.26 -24.38
C GLU A 127 13.00 9.44 -24.15
N ARG A 128 11.88 9.85 -24.76
CA ARG A 128 10.62 9.09 -24.68
C ARG A 128 10.74 7.72 -25.35
N LEU A 129 11.35 7.67 -26.54
CA LEU A 129 11.60 6.40 -27.24
C LEU A 129 12.61 5.53 -26.50
N GLU A 130 13.56 6.12 -25.78
CA GLU A 130 14.50 5.41 -24.92
C GLU A 130 13.85 4.83 -23.67
N ASP A 131 12.93 5.56 -23.04
CA ASP A 131 12.13 5.07 -21.92
C ASP A 131 11.16 3.95 -22.36
N ASP A 132 10.64 4.01 -23.59
CA ASP A 132 9.82 2.94 -24.20
C ASP A 132 10.64 1.70 -24.59
N LYS A 133 11.98 1.81 -24.74
CA LYS A 133 12.84 0.66 -25.05
C LYS A 133 12.98 -0.21 -23.79
N VAL A 134 12.64 -1.49 -23.94
CA VAL A 134 12.83 -2.50 -22.88
C VAL A 134 14.33 -2.68 -22.61
N GLN A 135 14.88 -1.93 -21.66
CA GLN A 135 16.20 -2.22 -21.12
C GLN A 135 16.06 -3.34 -20.09
N TYR A 136 16.51 -4.53 -20.45
CA TYR A 136 16.48 -5.71 -19.57
C TYR A 136 17.27 -5.50 -18.27
N SER A 137 18.20 -4.53 -18.22
CA SER A 137 19.04 -4.18 -17.06
C SER A 137 18.58 -2.96 -16.25
N LYS A 138 17.74 -2.08 -16.81
CA LYS A 138 17.19 -0.89 -16.13
C LYS A 138 15.71 -0.74 -16.46
N SER A 139 14.86 -1.38 -15.68
CA SER A 139 13.42 -1.34 -15.89
C SER A 139 12.85 0.01 -15.43
N VAL A 140 11.82 0.52 -16.14
CA VAL A 140 10.92 1.63 -15.74
C VAL A 140 10.49 1.57 -14.26
N LEU A 141 10.55 0.38 -13.68
CA LEU A 141 10.27 0.07 -12.28
C LEU A 141 11.28 0.65 -11.26
N SER A 142 12.47 1.06 -11.72
CA SER A 142 13.54 1.61 -10.86
C SER A 142 13.44 3.13 -10.65
N LYS A 143 12.72 3.85 -11.52
CA LYS A 143 12.51 5.30 -11.41
C LYS A 143 11.12 5.59 -10.84
N GLU A 144 10.92 6.79 -10.29
CA GLU A 144 9.59 7.28 -9.93
C GLU A 144 8.85 7.87 -11.15
N THR A 145 7.51 7.93 -11.10
CA THR A 145 6.70 8.47 -12.21
C THR A 145 7.09 9.90 -12.60
N LYS A 146 7.52 10.72 -11.64
CA LYS A 146 7.91 12.12 -11.87
C LYS A 146 9.35 12.31 -12.37
N GLU A 147 10.21 11.30 -12.27
CA GLU A 147 11.65 11.43 -12.54
C GLU A 147 12.02 11.30 -14.02
N HIS A 148 11.06 10.94 -14.87
CA HIS A 148 11.25 10.75 -16.29
C HIS A 148 10.14 11.43 -17.08
N ILE A 149 10.22 11.36 -18.41
CA ILE A 149 9.20 11.95 -19.27
C ILE A 149 7.84 11.35 -18.91
N LEU A 150 6.88 12.22 -18.55
CA LEU A 150 5.57 11.75 -18.09
C LEU A 150 4.93 10.82 -19.12
N SER A 151 4.51 9.64 -18.69
CA SER A 151 3.89 8.67 -19.58
C SER A 151 2.59 9.22 -20.18
N LYS A 152 2.20 8.76 -21.38
CA LYS A 152 0.92 9.16 -22.01
C LYS A 152 -0.28 8.88 -21.10
N SER A 153 -0.24 7.75 -20.40
CA SER A 153 -1.27 7.34 -19.45
C SER A 153 -1.33 8.28 -18.25
N PHE A 154 -0.18 8.62 -17.66
CA PHE A 154 -0.12 9.52 -16.52
C PHE A 154 -0.54 10.94 -16.90
N LYS A 155 -0.10 11.46 -18.06
CA LYS A 155 -0.60 12.74 -18.59
C LYS A 155 -2.10 12.78 -18.75
N ARG A 156 -2.70 11.71 -19.28
CA ARG A 156 -4.16 11.61 -19.40
C ARG A 156 -4.82 11.62 -18.03
N LYS A 157 -4.23 10.96 -17.02
CA LYS A 157 -4.71 10.99 -15.64
C LYS A 157 -4.61 12.41 -15.04
N LEU A 158 -3.49 13.09 -15.20
CA LEU A 158 -3.32 14.47 -14.75
C LEU A 158 -4.31 15.44 -15.41
N LYS A 159 -4.55 15.29 -16.73
CA LYS A 159 -5.52 16.11 -17.47
C LYS A 159 -6.97 15.86 -17.07
N LYS A 160 -7.32 14.63 -16.64
CA LYS A 160 -8.65 14.35 -16.07
C LYS A 160 -8.90 15.10 -14.76
N GLY A 161 -7.82 15.50 -14.08
CA GLY A 161 -7.89 16.32 -12.88
C GLY A 161 -8.12 15.52 -11.59
N PHE A 162 -8.03 16.26 -10.48
CA PHE A 162 -8.28 15.77 -9.14
C PHE A 162 -9.73 16.00 -8.75
N ILE A 163 -10.44 14.93 -8.38
CA ILE A 163 -11.86 14.96 -8.01
C ILE A 163 -11.96 14.96 -6.48
N PRO A 164 -12.29 16.09 -5.82
CA PRO A 164 -12.09 16.26 -4.38
C PRO A 164 -13.07 15.48 -3.49
N TYR A 165 -14.17 14.97 -4.05
CA TYR A 165 -15.11 14.08 -3.33
C TYR A 165 -14.77 12.59 -3.49
N TRP A 166 -13.77 12.26 -4.30
CA TRP A 166 -13.38 10.88 -4.60
C TRP A 166 -11.91 10.63 -4.27
N ASN A 167 -11.05 11.58 -4.63
CA ASN A 167 -9.61 11.51 -4.44
C ASN A 167 -9.17 12.22 -3.16
N ARG A 168 -8.13 11.66 -2.56
CA ARG A 168 -7.43 12.15 -1.39
C ARG A 168 -6.05 12.67 -1.83
N PRO A 169 -5.44 13.62 -1.09
CA PRO A 169 -4.08 14.07 -1.39
C PRO A 169 -3.07 12.92 -1.50
N ILE A 170 -3.22 11.88 -0.65
CA ILE A 170 -2.36 10.69 -0.69
C ILE A 170 -2.46 9.93 -2.02
N ASP A 171 -3.61 9.92 -2.68
CA ASP A 171 -3.75 9.22 -3.95
C ASP A 171 -2.96 9.94 -5.05
N PHE A 172 -2.91 11.26 -5.03
CA PHE A 172 -2.04 12.02 -5.94
C PHE A 172 -0.56 11.74 -5.67
N TRP A 173 -0.15 11.62 -4.41
CA TRP A 173 1.20 11.21 -4.06
C TRP A 173 1.52 9.82 -4.61
N VAL A 174 0.62 8.84 -4.44
CA VAL A 174 0.79 7.51 -5.04
C VAL A 174 0.91 7.60 -6.56
N TRP A 175 0.12 8.46 -7.23
CA TRP A 175 0.26 8.64 -8.67
C TRP A 175 1.63 9.20 -9.06
N LYS A 176 2.08 10.25 -8.37
CA LYS A 176 3.36 10.93 -8.59
C LYS A 176 4.57 10.00 -8.43
N HIS A 177 4.46 8.96 -7.60
CA HIS A 177 5.58 8.06 -7.28
C HIS A 177 5.47 6.64 -7.88
N TYR A 178 4.26 6.15 -8.15
CA TYR A 178 4.00 4.73 -8.48
C TYR A 178 3.07 4.47 -9.68
N TYR A 179 2.44 5.49 -10.29
CA TYR A 179 1.40 5.29 -11.31
C TYR A 179 1.84 4.36 -12.46
N ASP A 180 3.01 4.58 -13.04
CA ASP A 180 3.47 3.79 -14.19
C ASP A 180 3.86 2.36 -13.79
N GLN A 181 4.38 2.17 -12.58
CA GLN A 181 4.73 0.86 -12.03
C GLN A 181 3.46 0.05 -11.74
N LEU A 182 2.45 0.67 -11.13
CA LEU A 182 1.15 0.06 -10.87
C LEU A 182 0.44 -0.32 -12.17
N LEU A 183 0.48 0.55 -13.17
CA LEU A 183 -0.14 0.25 -14.46
C LEU A 183 0.61 -0.87 -15.21
N SER A 184 1.95 -0.83 -15.25
CA SER A 184 2.74 -1.81 -15.99
C SER A 184 2.79 -3.19 -15.34
N LEU A 185 2.91 -3.26 -14.01
CA LEU A 185 2.97 -4.52 -13.26
C LEU A 185 1.59 -5.07 -12.97
N PHE A 186 0.69 -4.22 -12.46
CA PHE A 186 -0.59 -4.65 -11.89
C PHE A 186 -1.80 -4.31 -12.75
N ASN A 187 -1.65 -3.45 -13.77
CA ASN A 187 -2.75 -2.95 -14.61
C ASN A 187 -3.80 -2.21 -13.77
N ILE A 188 -3.33 -1.42 -12.79
CA ILE A 188 -4.14 -0.68 -11.81
C ILE A 188 -3.75 0.81 -11.88
N SER A 189 -4.73 1.70 -11.80
CA SER A 189 -4.54 3.16 -11.82
C SER A 189 -4.55 3.83 -10.43
N PHE A 190 -4.81 3.05 -9.37
CA PHE A 190 -4.92 3.46 -7.96
C PHE A 190 -5.92 4.61 -7.76
N ASP A 191 -7.21 4.31 -7.83
CA ASP A 191 -8.26 5.33 -7.79
C ASP A 191 -8.91 5.45 -6.41
N SER A 192 -8.15 5.67 -5.34
CA SER A 192 -8.69 5.91 -3.98
C SER A 192 -9.66 4.79 -3.56
N PHE A 193 -10.96 5.10 -3.45
CA PHE A 193 -12.05 4.15 -3.21
C PHE A 193 -12.36 3.18 -4.35
N GLY A 194 -11.83 3.38 -5.56
CA GLY A 194 -12.17 2.57 -6.73
C GLY A 194 -11.88 1.08 -6.58
N ASN A 195 -10.92 0.73 -5.72
CA ASN A 195 -10.59 -0.67 -5.42
C ASN A 195 -11.40 -1.25 -4.25
N VAL A 196 -12.07 -0.42 -3.44
CA VAL A 196 -12.74 -0.82 -2.19
C VAL A 196 -14.23 -0.47 -2.27
N SER A 197 -15.11 -1.45 -2.04
CA SER A 197 -16.55 -1.18 -2.10
C SER A 197 -16.99 -0.22 -0.99
N VAL A 198 -17.99 0.63 -1.27
CA VAL A 198 -18.60 1.53 -0.27
C VAL A 198 -19.14 0.73 0.93
N MET A 199 -19.65 -0.48 0.69
CA MET A 199 -20.10 -1.38 1.74
C MET A 199 -18.96 -1.80 2.67
N LEU A 200 -17.80 -2.13 2.10
CA LEU A 200 -16.60 -2.47 2.87
C LEU A 200 -16.10 -1.25 3.66
N MET A 201 -16.15 -0.05 3.09
CA MET A 201 -15.85 1.18 3.80
C MET A 201 -16.74 1.42 5.01
N HIS A 202 -18.05 1.20 4.89
CA HIS A 202 -18.97 1.31 6.02
C HIS A 202 -18.71 0.24 7.08
N LYS A 203 -18.45 -1.01 6.66
CA LYS A 203 -18.07 -2.10 7.55
C LYS A 203 -16.82 -1.74 8.37
N PHE A 204 -15.79 -1.20 7.73
CA PHE A 204 -14.59 -0.77 8.43
C PHE A 204 -14.81 0.39 9.39
N ASN A 205 -15.52 1.43 8.95
CA ASN A 205 -15.87 2.54 9.81
C ASN A 205 -16.68 2.11 11.04
N TYR A 206 -17.45 1.03 10.93
CA TYR A 206 -18.12 0.39 12.05
C TYR A 206 -17.10 -0.36 12.94
N LEU A 207 -16.29 -1.25 12.37
CA LEU A 207 -15.26 -2.02 13.09
C LEU A 207 -14.27 -1.15 13.87
N LEU A 208 -13.82 -0.04 13.29
CA LEU A 208 -12.91 0.91 13.94
C LEU A 208 -13.48 1.47 15.26
N ARG A 209 -14.80 1.46 15.46
CA ARG A 209 -15.44 1.92 16.71
C ARG A 209 -15.37 0.88 17.82
N HIS A 210 -15.20 -0.39 17.47
CA HIS A 210 -15.16 -1.53 18.39
C HIS A 210 -13.74 -1.95 18.75
N LEU A 211 -12.74 -1.55 17.94
CA LEU A 211 -11.35 -1.85 18.22
C LEU A 211 -10.83 -1.08 19.47
N PRO A 212 -9.88 -1.67 20.22
CA PRO A 212 -9.28 -1.01 21.38
C PRO A 212 -8.68 0.36 21.03
N ARG A 213 -8.83 1.33 21.95
CA ARG A 213 -8.38 2.71 21.72
C ARG A 213 -6.86 2.87 21.71
N ASP A 214 -6.14 1.93 22.31
CA ASP A 214 -4.68 1.86 22.34
C ASP A 214 -4.08 1.16 21.11
N LEU A 215 -4.91 0.58 20.24
CA LEU A 215 -4.48 0.01 18.97
C LEU A 215 -4.18 1.11 17.95
N LYS A 216 -2.91 1.22 17.54
CA LYS A 216 -2.50 2.10 16.43
C LYS A 216 -2.72 1.41 15.09
N ILE A 217 -3.61 1.95 14.27
CA ILE A 217 -3.93 1.41 12.94
C ILE A 217 -3.33 2.31 11.86
N MET A 218 -2.68 1.69 10.88
CA MET A 218 -2.02 2.35 9.75
C MET A 218 -2.52 1.77 8.43
N GLU A 219 -2.73 2.63 7.45
CA GLU A 219 -3.10 2.31 6.08
C GLU A 219 -1.84 2.08 5.24
N SER A 220 -1.88 1.10 4.35
CA SER A 220 -0.87 0.89 3.31
C SER A 220 -1.51 0.12 2.14
N ASP A 221 -0.75 -0.09 1.07
CA ASP A 221 -1.17 -0.93 -0.05
C ASP A 221 -0.14 -2.04 -0.32
N THR A 222 -0.63 -3.25 -0.64
CA THR A 222 0.23 -4.42 -0.87
C THR A 222 1.02 -4.31 -2.16
N TYR A 223 0.46 -3.71 -3.21
CA TYR A 223 1.15 -3.51 -4.49
C TYR A 223 2.29 -2.51 -4.35
N LEU A 224 2.13 -1.46 -3.54
CA LEU A 224 3.23 -0.53 -3.24
C LEU A 224 4.39 -1.24 -2.54
N CYS A 225 4.11 -2.08 -1.55
CA CYS A 225 5.15 -2.89 -0.89
C CYS A 225 5.85 -3.83 -1.88
N LEU A 226 5.10 -4.49 -2.77
CA LEU A 226 5.69 -5.36 -3.80
C LEU A 226 6.61 -4.60 -4.76
N ILE A 227 6.29 -3.34 -5.09
CA ILE A 227 7.16 -2.47 -5.90
C ILE A 227 8.43 -2.11 -5.13
N GLU A 228 8.33 -1.77 -3.85
CA GLU A 228 9.50 -1.43 -3.03
C GLU A 228 10.40 -2.64 -2.79
N LEU A 229 9.83 -3.84 -2.57
CA LEU A 229 10.58 -5.09 -2.52
C LEU A 229 11.33 -5.35 -3.84
N TYR A 230 10.73 -4.98 -4.98
CA TYR A 230 11.40 -5.08 -6.27
C TYR A 230 12.52 -4.04 -6.41
N ARG A 231 12.29 -2.78 -5.99
CA ARG A 231 13.30 -1.70 -6.03
C ARG A 231 14.53 -2.04 -5.18
N ALA A 232 14.34 -2.65 -4.02
CA ALA A 232 15.43 -3.16 -3.18
C ALA A 232 16.06 -4.47 -3.69
N GLY A 233 15.60 -5.00 -4.83
CA GLY A 233 16.10 -6.25 -5.42
C GLY A 233 15.80 -7.48 -4.55
N ILE A 234 14.85 -7.41 -3.62
CA ILE A 234 14.41 -8.55 -2.81
C ILE A 234 13.63 -9.52 -3.67
N VAL A 235 12.74 -9.00 -4.53
CA VAL A 235 11.98 -9.79 -5.50
C VAL A 235 12.31 -9.36 -6.93
N ASN A 236 12.13 -10.28 -7.87
CA ASN A 236 12.36 -10.03 -9.29
C ASN A 236 11.04 -9.70 -10.00
N LYS A 237 11.14 -9.00 -11.14
CA LYS A 237 9.99 -8.67 -11.99
C LYS A 237 9.15 -9.89 -12.36
N ARG A 238 9.79 -11.03 -12.61
CA ARG A 238 9.12 -12.30 -12.93
C ARG A 238 8.15 -12.73 -11.81
N HIS A 239 8.58 -12.66 -10.55
CA HIS A 239 7.71 -13.02 -9.42
C HIS A 239 6.44 -12.15 -9.40
N LEU A 240 6.57 -10.86 -9.70
CA LEU A 240 5.43 -9.94 -9.72
C LEU A 240 4.47 -10.20 -10.89
N LEU A 241 4.99 -10.57 -12.06
CA LEU A 241 4.17 -10.95 -13.21
C LEU A 241 3.45 -12.28 -12.97
N ASP A 242 4.14 -13.25 -12.39
CA ASP A 242 3.59 -14.58 -12.09
C ASP A 242 2.47 -14.53 -11.03
N LEU A 243 2.40 -13.49 -10.19
CA LEU A 243 1.27 -13.26 -9.26
C LEU A 243 -0.08 -13.10 -9.97
N LYS A 244 -0.10 -12.61 -11.21
CA LYS A 244 -1.32 -12.45 -12.02
C LYS A 244 -1.76 -13.73 -12.71
N ASP A 245 -0.82 -14.62 -12.97
CA ASP A 245 -1.12 -15.87 -13.64
C ASP A 245 -1.80 -16.82 -12.65
N ILE A 246 -3.04 -17.22 -12.96
CA ILE A 246 -3.84 -18.10 -12.11
C ILE A 246 -3.08 -19.39 -11.77
N SER A 247 -2.31 -19.92 -12.72
CA SER A 247 -1.57 -21.18 -12.56
C SER A 247 -0.29 -21.03 -11.74
N LEU A 248 0.39 -19.88 -11.84
CA LEU A 248 1.68 -19.63 -11.20
C LEU A 248 1.57 -18.83 -9.90
N SER A 249 0.44 -18.18 -9.64
CA SER A 249 0.28 -17.25 -8.51
C SER A 249 0.59 -17.88 -7.15
N ALA A 250 0.22 -19.14 -6.93
CA ALA A 250 0.53 -19.85 -5.69
C ALA A 250 2.04 -20.03 -5.50
N LEU A 251 2.75 -20.43 -6.57
CA LEU A 251 4.21 -20.58 -6.56
C LEU A 251 4.91 -19.23 -6.39
N ALA A 252 4.42 -18.18 -7.06
CA ALA A 252 4.94 -16.83 -6.94
C ALA A 252 4.86 -16.31 -5.49
N ARG A 253 3.74 -16.54 -4.80
CA ARG A 253 3.59 -16.19 -3.37
C ARG A 253 4.62 -16.90 -2.48
N VAL A 254 4.86 -18.20 -2.71
CA VAL A 254 5.91 -18.95 -1.98
C VAL A 254 7.28 -18.37 -2.24
N GLN A 255 7.60 -18.09 -3.51
CA GLN A 255 8.90 -17.53 -3.89
C GLN A 255 9.12 -16.16 -3.24
N ILE A 256 8.11 -15.28 -3.27
CA ILE A 256 8.18 -13.97 -2.63
C ILE A 256 8.35 -14.10 -1.11
N ALA A 257 7.55 -14.94 -0.45
CA ALA A 257 7.65 -15.16 0.99
C ALA A 257 9.04 -15.70 1.40
N LYS A 258 9.61 -16.63 0.62
CA LYS A 258 10.98 -17.15 0.86
C LYS A 258 12.06 -16.08 0.64
N GLN A 259 11.92 -15.22 -0.36
CA GLN A 259 12.87 -14.11 -0.55
C GLN A 259 12.80 -13.09 0.59
N ILE A 260 11.60 -12.80 1.08
CA ILE A 260 11.37 -11.96 2.26
C ILE A 260 12.01 -12.62 3.50
N GLU A 261 11.78 -13.90 3.73
CA GLU A 261 12.39 -14.63 4.84
C GLU A 261 13.92 -14.53 4.83
N ALA A 262 14.53 -14.78 3.66
CA ALA A 262 15.97 -14.78 3.50
C ALA A 262 16.60 -13.40 3.67
N LYS A 263 15.96 -12.33 3.15
CA LYS A 263 16.56 -10.98 3.13
C LYS A 263 16.13 -10.07 4.27
N LEU A 264 14.92 -10.25 4.82
CA LEU A 264 14.39 -9.40 5.89
C LEU A 264 14.46 -10.06 7.28
N ASN A 265 15.05 -11.26 7.36
CA ASN A 265 15.19 -12.03 8.58
C ASN A 265 13.84 -12.28 9.29
N VAL A 266 12.86 -12.77 8.51
CA VAL A 266 11.51 -13.12 8.98
C VAL A 266 11.31 -14.63 8.84
N PHE A 267 11.33 -15.38 9.94
CA PHE A 267 11.09 -16.81 9.93
C PHE A 267 9.61 -17.13 9.67
N ILE A 268 9.36 -18.11 8.81
CA ILE A 268 8.02 -18.56 8.44
C ILE A 268 7.96 -20.09 8.57
N TYR A 269 7.00 -20.62 9.33
CA TYR A 269 6.80 -22.07 9.41
C TYR A 269 6.24 -22.62 8.08
N GLU A 270 6.59 -23.86 7.74
CA GLU A 270 6.12 -24.50 6.49
C GLU A 270 4.59 -24.53 6.36
N LYS A 271 3.88 -24.74 7.47
CA LYS A 271 2.41 -24.72 7.51
C LYS A 271 1.84 -23.35 7.13
N ASP A 272 2.44 -22.27 7.64
CA ASP A 272 2.01 -20.90 7.32
C ASP A 272 2.36 -20.54 5.88
N LEU A 273 3.50 -21.01 5.39
CA LEU A 273 3.90 -20.82 4.00
C LEU A 273 2.92 -21.48 3.02
N GLU A 274 2.42 -22.68 3.34
CA GLU A 274 1.37 -23.36 2.58
C GLU A 274 0.04 -22.58 2.60
N LEU A 275 -0.29 -21.97 3.74
CA LEU A 275 -1.49 -21.15 3.87
C LEU A 275 -1.40 -19.86 3.04
N ILE A 276 -0.24 -19.19 3.08
CA ILE A 276 0.12 -18.02 2.27
C ILE A 276 0.04 -18.35 0.77
N SER A 277 0.55 -19.52 0.37
CA SER A 277 0.56 -19.91 -1.04
C SER A 277 -0.84 -20.16 -1.59
N LYS A 278 -1.71 -20.78 -0.79
CA LYS A 278 -3.07 -21.15 -1.21
C LYS A 278 -4.02 -19.95 -1.19
N ASN A 279 -3.91 -19.06 -0.21
CA ASN A 279 -4.89 -17.98 0.01
C ASN A 279 -4.31 -16.60 -0.33
N PRO A 280 -4.84 -15.89 -1.34
CA PRO A 280 -4.37 -14.53 -1.68
C PRO A 280 -4.45 -13.57 -0.50
N LYS A 281 -5.55 -13.63 0.27
CA LYS A 281 -5.75 -12.76 1.43
C LYS A 281 -4.79 -13.03 2.59
N ALA A 282 -4.34 -14.28 2.74
CA ALA A 282 -3.30 -14.60 3.71
C ALA A 282 -1.95 -14.00 3.30
N PHE A 283 -1.64 -14.03 2.00
CA PHE A 283 -0.48 -13.36 1.43
C PHE A 283 -0.57 -11.84 1.58
N ASP A 284 -1.72 -11.23 1.28
CA ASP A 284 -1.92 -9.78 1.46
C ASP A 284 -1.72 -9.36 2.92
N SER A 285 -2.33 -10.07 3.87
CA SER A 285 -2.13 -9.83 5.31
C SER A 285 -0.66 -10.01 5.73
N PHE A 286 0.04 -10.99 5.17
CA PHE A 286 1.48 -11.16 5.41
C PHE A 286 2.29 -9.96 4.88
N ILE A 287 2.04 -9.50 3.65
CA ILE A 287 2.71 -8.32 3.09
C ILE A 287 2.44 -7.07 3.93
N LEU A 288 1.22 -6.87 4.44
CA LEU A 288 0.90 -5.77 5.36
C LEU A 288 1.67 -5.88 6.68
N ALA A 289 1.84 -7.09 7.23
CA ALA A 289 2.66 -7.28 8.42
C ALA A 289 4.14 -6.92 8.17
N ILE A 290 4.68 -7.24 6.98
CA ILE A 290 6.03 -6.85 6.57
C ILE A 290 6.18 -5.32 6.48
N ILE A 291 5.16 -4.61 5.99
CA ILE A 291 5.14 -3.14 6.02
C ILE A 291 5.18 -2.65 7.47
N GLY A 292 4.41 -3.29 8.35
CA GLY A 292 4.43 -3.01 9.79
C GLY A 292 5.81 -3.19 10.43
N ARG A 293 6.54 -4.25 10.08
CA ARG A 293 7.94 -4.41 10.52
C ARG A 293 8.77 -3.19 10.15
N CYS A 294 8.64 -2.68 8.93
CA CYS A 294 9.38 -1.51 8.47
C CYS A 294 9.00 -0.25 9.27
N TYR A 295 7.72 -0.11 9.61
CA TYR A 295 7.26 0.94 10.52
C TYR A 295 7.96 0.88 11.90
N ILE A 296 8.08 -0.32 12.49
CA ILE A 296 8.76 -0.49 13.78
C ILE A 296 10.25 -0.17 13.69
N LEU A 297 10.89 -0.50 12.57
CA LEU A 297 12.30 -0.22 12.32
C LEU A 297 12.58 1.22 11.86
N GLY A 298 11.56 2.05 11.65
CA GLY A 298 11.71 3.41 11.12
C GLY A 298 12.13 3.45 9.65
N GLN A 299 11.91 2.36 8.90
CA GLN A 299 12.28 2.19 7.50
C GLN A 299 11.09 2.53 6.60
N LEU A 300 10.70 3.80 6.58
CA LEU A 300 9.54 4.28 5.83
C LEU A 300 9.97 5.35 4.83
N ARG A 301 9.28 5.40 3.69
CA ARG A 301 9.43 6.52 2.76
C ARG A 301 8.82 7.79 3.35
N GLU A 302 9.47 8.91 3.06
CA GLU A 302 8.94 10.22 3.38
C GLU A 302 7.77 10.57 2.45
N ILE A 303 6.67 11.02 3.04
CA ILE A 303 5.46 11.44 2.32
C ILE A 303 5.36 12.96 2.45
N ASP A 304 5.59 13.68 1.36
CA ASP A 304 5.62 15.14 1.26
C ASP A 304 4.22 15.77 1.15
N ILE A 305 3.30 15.37 2.05
CA ILE A 305 1.93 15.89 2.09
C ILE A 305 1.70 16.60 3.42
N ASP A 306 1.25 17.85 3.33
CA ASP A 306 0.82 18.69 4.45
C ASP A 306 -0.49 18.16 5.07
N GLU A 307 -0.45 16.98 5.69
CA GLU A 307 -1.55 16.54 6.53
C GLU A 307 -1.07 15.87 7.82
N LYS A 308 -1.74 16.28 8.89
CA LYS A 308 -1.81 15.67 10.24
C LYS A 308 -2.32 14.22 10.24
N ARG A 309 -2.27 13.51 9.11
CA ARG A 309 -2.84 12.16 8.92
C ARG A 309 -1.71 11.16 8.74
N GLU A 310 -0.99 10.90 9.84
CA GLU A 310 0.10 9.90 10.00
C GLU A 310 -0.32 8.43 9.75
N SER A 311 -1.47 8.19 9.13
CA SER A 311 -2.01 6.85 9.01
C SER A 311 -1.46 6.12 7.79
N PHE A 312 -1.12 6.79 6.68
CA PHE A 312 -0.61 6.11 5.49
C PHE A 312 0.90 5.90 5.56
N ILE A 313 1.34 4.67 5.33
CA ILE A 313 2.76 4.30 5.37
C ILE A 313 3.16 3.55 4.11
N VAL A 314 4.40 3.75 3.66
CA VAL A 314 5.01 2.99 2.58
C VAL A 314 6.40 2.56 3.05
N PRO A 315 6.75 1.27 2.95
CA PRO A 315 8.05 0.80 3.41
C PRO A 315 9.17 1.32 2.50
N ASP A 316 10.34 1.52 3.09
CA ASP A 316 11.59 1.67 2.34
C ASP A 316 12.50 0.50 2.68
N PHE A 317 12.92 -0.25 1.67
CA PHE A 317 13.81 -1.41 1.83
C PHE A 317 15.23 -1.14 1.31
N SER A 318 15.50 0.11 0.91
CA SER A 318 16.76 0.54 0.28
C SER A 318 17.96 0.54 1.22
#